data_AF-A0A655AEY8-F1
#
_entry.id   AF-A0A655AEY8-F1
#
_cell.length_a   1.000
_cell.length_b   1.000
_cell.length_c   1.000
_cell.angle_alpha   90.00
_cell.angle_beta   90.00
_cell.angle_gamma   90.00
#
_symmetry.space_group_name_H-M   'P 1'
#
loop_
_entity.id
_entity.type
_entity.pdbx_description
1 polymer ?
#
loop_
_entity_poly.entity_id
_entity_poly.type
_entity_poly.pdbx_seq_one_letter_code
_entity_poly.pdbx_strand_id
1 'polypeptide(L)'
;MSVGSTVLAPVVSVVGGGVGNAMFGLASRYIRLLPRGLVKRVVPKPGTGPSAAARERGYYRIETYTTTTTGARYLARMAQDGDPGYKATSVLLGECGLALALDRDKLSDMRGVLTPAAAMGDALLERLPAAGVSLQTTRLAS
;
A
#
# COMPACT_ATOMS: atom_id res chain seq x y z
N MET A 1 10.04 1.33 -10.23
CA MET A 1 11.49 1.26 -10.49
C MET A 1 12.18 1.46 -9.15
N SER A 2 12.52 0.37 -8.46
CA SER A 2 13.27 0.44 -7.20
C SER A 2 14.74 0.55 -7.56
N VAL A 3 15.31 1.76 -7.47
CA VAL A 3 16.76 1.93 -7.59
C VAL A 3 17.37 1.51 -6.25
N GLY A 4 18.19 0.46 -6.29
CA GLY A 4 18.85 -0.11 -5.11
C GLY A 4 19.70 0.92 -4.36
N SER A 5 20.05 0.58 -3.13
CA SER A 5 20.84 1.40 -2.21
C SER A 5 22.30 1.50 -2.66
N THR A 6 22.58 2.36 -3.63
CA THR A 6 23.92 2.75 -4.04
C THR A 6 24.13 4.23 -3.76
N VAL A 7 25.37 4.67 -3.49
CA VAL A 7 25.77 6.05 -3.12
C VAL A 7 25.27 7.12 -4.11
N LEU A 8 25.00 6.75 -5.37
CA LEU A 8 24.47 7.63 -6.41
C LEU A 8 22.93 7.66 -6.52
N ALA A 9 22.22 6.81 -5.77
CA ALA A 9 20.75 6.71 -5.80
C ALA A 9 20.02 8.04 -5.50
N PRO A 10 20.49 8.93 -4.60
CA PRO A 10 19.79 10.20 -4.33
C PRO A 10 19.79 11.13 -5.55
N VAL A 11 20.92 11.25 -6.25
CA VAL A 11 21.08 12.17 -7.39
C VAL A 11 20.30 11.65 -8.61
N VAL A 12 20.38 10.35 -8.89
CA VAL A 12 19.60 9.70 -9.96
C VAL A 12 18.10 9.80 -9.68
N SER A 13 17.68 9.68 -8.42
CA SER A 13 16.27 9.81 -8.02
C SER A 13 15.76 11.24 -8.14
N VAL A 14 16.56 12.25 -7.82
CA VAL A 14 16.16 13.67 -7.92
C VAL A 14 16.03 14.10 -9.37
N VAL A 15 17.00 13.76 -10.24
CA VAL A 15 16.96 14.13 -11.66
C VAL A 15 15.86 13.36 -12.39
N GLY A 16 15.76 12.04 -12.17
CA GLY A 16 14.70 11.22 -12.76
C GLY A 16 13.30 11.60 -12.26
N GLY A 17 13.18 11.92 -10.97
CA GLY A 17 11.93 12.39 -10.36
C GLY A 17 11.48 13.75 -10.87
N GLY A 18 12.41 14.70 -11.04
CA GLY A 18 12.13 16.04 -11.58
C GLY A 18 11.58 15.99 -13.02
N VAL A 19 12.23 15.23 -13.89
CA VAL A 19 11.77 15.03 -15.28
C VAL A 19 10.43 14.29 -15.33
N GLY A 20 10.28 13.24 -14.51
CA GLY A 20 9.02 12.49 -14.42
C GLY A 20 7.84 13.34 -13.94
N ASN A 21 8.03 14.16 -12.92
CA ASN A 21 6.99 15.06 -12.38
C ASN A 21 6.63 16.17 -13.37
N ALA A 22 7.60 16.74 -14.08
CA ALA A 22 7.34 17.72 -15.12
C ALA A 22 6.52 17.11 -16.28
N MET A 23 6.90 15.91 -16.75
CA MET A 23 6.17 15.18 -17.79
C MET A 23 4.77 14.78 -17.33
N PHE A 24 4.58 14.33 -16.10
CA PHE A 24 3.26 14.01 -15.55
C PHE A 24 2.40 15.26 -15.35
N GLY A 25 2.97 16.38 -14.92
CA GLY A 25 2.28 17.66 -14.81
C GLY A 25 1.82 18.18 -16.18
N LEU A 26 2.66 18.05 -17.20
CA LEU A 26 2.30 18.41 -18.58
C LEU A 26 1.23 17.46 -19.13
N ALA A 27 1.43 16.15 -18.98
CA ALA A 27 0.48 15.14 -19.44
C ALA A 27 -0.88 15.28 -18.78
N SER A 28 -0.95 15.42 -17.45
CA SER A 28 -2.23 15.57 -16.72
C SER A 28 -3.00 16.84 -17.11
N ARG A 29 -2.29 17.91 -17.49
CA ARG A 29 -2.91 19.15 -18.00
C ARG A 29 -3.50 18.98 -19.39
N TYR A 30 -2.83 18.23 -20.28
CA TYR A 30 -3.24 18.08 -21.67
C TYR A 30 -4.00 16.78 -22.00
N ILE A 31 -4.03 15.79 -21.10
CA ILE A 31 -4.73 14.51 -21.31
C ILE A 31 -6.23 14.69 -21.52
N ARG A 32 -6.81 15.78 -21.00
CA ARG A 32 -8.21 16.17 -21.20
C ARG A 32 -8.52 16.63 -22.62
N LEU A 33 -7.50 17.05 -23.38
CA LEU A 33 -7.62 17.45 -24.79
C LEU A 33 -7.55 16.25 -25.75
N LEU A 34 -7.14 15.07 -25.26
CA LEU A 34 -7.11 13.87 -26.09
C LEU A 34 -8.53 13.37 -26.38
N PRO A 35 -8.85 12.99 -27.62
CA PRO A 35 -10.14 12.39 -27.95
C PRO A 35 -10.39 11.15 -27.08
N ARG A 36 -11.53 11.11 -26.39
CA ARG A 36 -11.90 10.01 -25.47
C ARG A 36 -11.81 8.62 -26.13
N GLY A 37 -12.08 8.54 -27.44
CA GLY A 37 -11.98 7.30 -28.22
C GLY A 37 -10.54 6.81 -28.39
N LEU A 38 -9.55 7.72 -28.45
CA LEU A 38 -8.14 7.37 -28.55
C LEU A 38 -7.64 6.84 -27.20
N VAL A 39 -7.97 7.54 -26.10
CA VAL A 39 -7.60 7.12 -24.74
C VAL A 39 -8.18 5.73 -24.42
N LYS A 40 -9.47 5.51 -24.72
CA LYS A 40 -10.14 4.21 -24.50
C LYS A 40 -9.56 3.04 -25.28
N ARG A 41 -8.87 3.27 -26.41
CA ARG A 41 -8.21 2.20 -27.19
C ARG A 41 -6.86 1.79 -26.61
N VAL A 42 -6.20 2.69 -25.88
CA VAL A 42 -4.84 2.49 -25.38
C VAL A 42 -4.85 2.00 -23.93
N VAL A 43 -5.85 2.39 -23.13
CA VAL A 43 -5.96 1.93 -21.74
C VAL A 43 -6.63 0.55 -21.65
N PRO A 44 -6.25 -0.29 -20.67
CA PRO A 44 -6.95 -1.54 -20.41
C PRO A 44 -8.45 -1.32 -20.22
N LYS A 45 -9.28 -2.26 -20.68
CA LYS A 45 -10.71 -2.19 -20.42
C LYS A 45 -10.94 -2.20 -18.90
N PRO A 46 -11.91 -1.43 -18.38
CA PRO A 46 -12.32 -1.53 -16.99
C PRO A 46 -12.56 -3.00 -16.58
N GLY A 47 -12.05 -3.40 -15.42
CA GLY A 47 -12.18 -4.78 -14.92
C GLY A 47 -11.18 -5.80 -15.45
N THR A 48 -10.29 -5.45 -16.39
CA THR A 48 -9.30 -6.42 -16.92
C THR A 48 -8.21 -6.78 -15.91
N GLY A 49 -7.93 -5.89 -14.95
CA GLY A 49 -6.91 -6.08 -13.92
C GLY A 49 -5.47 -6.30 -14.47
N PRO A 50 -4.46 -6.31 -13.61
CA PRO A 50 -3.13 -6.78 -13.97
C PRO A 50 -3.11 -8.29 -14.20
N SER A 51 -2.20 -8.77 -15.04
CA SER A 51 -2.01 -10.22 -15.25
C SER A 51 -1.61 -10.93 -13.95
N ALA A 52 -1.87 -12.23 -13.84
CA ALA A 52 -1.51 -13.04 -12.66
C ALA A 52 -0.02 -12.87 -12.28
N ALA A 53 0.87 -12.93 -13.28
CA ALA A 53 2.30 -12.75 -13.05
C ALA A 53 2.65 -11.32 -12.57
N ALA A 54 1.93 -10.29 -13.01
CA ALA A 54 2.10 -8.93 -12.50
C ALA A 54 1.57 -8.79 -11.05
N ARG A 55 0.50 -9.52 -10.72
CA ARG A 55 -0.04 -9.61 -9.36
C ARG A 55 0.91 -10.29 -8.40
N GLU A 56 1.53 -11.37 -8.82
CA GLU A 56 2.45 -12.16 -8.00
C GLU A 56 3.77 -11.45 -7.72
N ARG A 57 4.31 -10.71 -8.71
CA ARG A 57 5.55 -9.94 -8.56
C ARG A 57 5.37 -8.58 -7.87
N GLY A 58 4.13 -8.17 -7.62
CA GLY A 58 3.85 -6.94 -6.90
C GLY A 58 4.22 -7.06 -5.43
N TYR A 59 4.33 -5.93 -4.75
CA TYR A 59 4.44 -5.85 -3.30
C TYR A 59 3.97 -4.47 -2.84
N TYR A 60 3.70 -4.34 -1.55
CA TYR A 60 3.57 -3.03 -0.92
C TYR A 60 4.39 -2.96 0.36
N ARG A 61 4.81 -1.74 0.71
CA ARG A 61 5.47 -1.42 1.97
C ARG A 61 5.04 -0.03 2.42
N ILE A 62 4.36 0.03 3.56
CA ILE A 62 3.95 1.26 4.23
C ILE A 62 4.90 1.45 5.41
N GLU A 63 5.49 2.64 5.51
CA GLU A 63 6.39 3.02 6.58
C GLU A 63 5.87 4.28 7.26
N THR A 64 5.70 4.21 8.56
CA THR A 64 5.28 5.33 9.41
C THR A 64 6.42 5.65 10.37
N TYR A 65 7.02 6.82 10.19
CA TYR A 65 8.05 7.35 11.06
C TYR A 65 7.40 8.24 12.11
N THR A 66 7.75 8.02 13.37
CA THR A 66 7.21 8.80 14.49
C THR A 66 8.28 9.12 15.52
N THR A 67 8.04 10.17 16.28
CA THR A 67 8.84 10.57 17.44
C THR A 67 7.90 10.67 18.64
N THR A 68 8.21 9.94 19.69
CA THR A 68 7.46 9.98 20.95
C THR A 68 7.65 11.31 21.68
N THR A 69 6.79 11.61 22.64
CA THR A 69 6.91 12.81 23.50
C THR A 69 8.22 12.85 24.31
N THR A 70 8.87 11.70 24.52
CA THR A 70 10.20 11.60 25.17
C THR A 70 11.37 11.77 24.20
N GLY A 71 11.10 12.00 22.91
CA GLY A 71 12.11 12.16 21.86
C GLY A 71 12.60 10.86 21.21
N ALA A 72 12.15 9.69 21.66
CA ALA A 72 12.52 8.43 21.01
C ALA A 72 11.87 8.29 19.63
N ARG A 73 12.66 7.90 18.63
CA ARG A 73 12.24 7.73 17.23
C ARG A 73 11.91 6.28 16.91
N TYR A 74 10.83 6.06 16.17
CA TYR A 74 10.38 4.73 15.76
C TYR A 74 9.97 4.69 14.28
N LEU A 75 10.10 3.51 13.70
CA LEU A 75 9.59 3.13 12.39
C LEU A 75 8.60 1.98 12.57
N ALA A 76 7.34 2.20 12.24
CA ALA A 76 6.35 1.15 12.05
C ALA A 76 6.28 0.79 10.56
N ARG A 77 6.40 -0.49 10.22
CA ARG A 77 6.39 -1.00 8.86
C ARG A 77 5.31 -2.07 8.71
N MET A 78 4.46 -1.90 7.68
CA MET A 78 3.53 -2.92 7.20
C MET A 78 3.91 -3.28 5.76
N ALA A 79 4.07 -4.57 5.45
CA ALA A 79 4.44 -5.02 4.11
C ALA A 79 3.81 -6.36 3.74
N GLN A 80 3.59 -6.59 2.45
CA GLN A 80 3.12 -7.87 1.92
C GLN A 80 3.58 -8.04 0.47
N ASP A 81 3.84 -9.28 0.09
CA ASP A 81 4.02 -9.67 -1.31
C ASP A 81 2.66 -9.84 -2.00
N GLY A 82 2.60 -9.40 -3.25
CA GLY A 82 1.39 -9.28 -4.02
C GLY A 82 1.09 -7.83 -4.38
N ASP A 83 0.50 -7.63 -5.55
CA ASP A 83 0.15 -6.30 -5.99
C ASP A 83 -0.82 -5.62 -5.01
N PRO A 84 -0.61 -4.33 -4.71
CA PRO A 84 -1.42 -3.61 -3.73
C PRO A 84 -2.90 -3.55 -4.13
N GLY A 85 -3.20 -3.48 -5.44
CA GLY A 85 -4.55 -3.22 -5.93
C GLY A 85 -5.47 -4.45 -5.98
N TYR A 86 -4.92 -5.65 -6.06
CA TYR A 86 -5.68 -6.89 -6.19
C TYR A 86 -5.26 -7.92 -5.16
N LYS A 87 -4.07 -8.54 -5.29
CA LYS A 87 -3.70 -9.69 -4.46
C LYS A 87 -3.63 -9.31 -2.98
N ALA A 88 -2.86 -8.27 -2.63
CA ALA A 88 -2.73 -7.84 -1.25
C ALA A 88 -4.07 -7.38 -0.66
N THR A 89 -4.79 -6.50 -1.36
CA THR A 89 -6.11 -6.02 -0.91
C THR A 89 -7.12 -7.15 -0.72
N SER A 90 -7.09 -8.18 -1.57
CA SER A 90 -7.97 -9.35 -1.43
C SER A 90 -7.67 -10.12 -0.14
N VAL A 91 -6.40 -10.26 0.25
CA VAL A 91 -6.01 -10.89 1.52
C VAL A 91 -6.49 -10.04 2.69
N LEU A 92 -6.24 -8.73 2.69
CA LEU A 92 -6.69 -7.83 3.75
C LEU A 92 -8.21 -7.90 3.95
N LEU A 93 -8.97 -7.87 2.85
CA LEU A 93 -10.44 -7.97 2.88
C LEU A 93 -10.90 -9.36 3.36
N GLY A 94 -10.25 -10.43 2.90
CA GLY A 94 -10.53 -11.80 3.32
C GLY A 94 -10.35 -11.99 4.82
N GLU A 95 -9.23 -11.51 5.38
CA GLU A 95 -8.96 -11.59 6.82
C GLU A 95 -9.93 -10.74 7.64
N CYS A 96 -10.39 -9.60 7.12
CA CYS A 96 -11.48 -8.84 7.75
C CYS A 96 -12.77 -9.67 7.82
N GLY A 97 -13.13 -10.37 6.73
CA GLY A 97 -14.30 -11.23 6.69
C GLY A 97 -14.19 -12.41 7.67
N LEU A 98 -13.02 -13.04 7.74
CA LEU A 98 -12.76 -14.14 8.67
C LEU A 98 -12.79 -13.67 10.13
N ALA A 99 -12.21 -12.51 10.45
CA ALA A 99 -12.29 -11.93 11.78
C ALA A 99 -13.74 -11.69 12.21
N LEU A 100 -14.57 -11.12 11.33
CA LEU A 100 -15.99 -10.90 11.61
C LEU A 100 -16.78 -12.20 11.80
N ALA A 101 -16.39 -13.26 11.10
CA ALA A 101 -17.08 -14.54 11.14
C ALA A 101 -16.67 -15.39 12.35
N LEU A 102 -15.38 -15.43 12.66
CA LEU A 102 -14.76 -16.43 13.53
C LEU A 102 -14.22 -15.88 14.86
N ASP A 103 -13.90 -14.59 14.94
CA ASP A 103 -13.21 -13.96 16.08
C ASP A 103 -14.10 -12.92 16.79
N ARG A 104 -15.40 -13.20 16.88
CA ARG A 104 -16.43 -12.24 17.36
C ARG A 104 -16.19 -11.76 18.80
N ASP A 105 -15.62 -12.61 19.63
CA ASP A 105 -15.24 -12.34 21.03
C ASP A 105 -14.08 -11.35 21.16
N LYS A 106 -13.29 -11.16 20.09
CA LYS A 106 -12.14 -10.23 20.04
C LYS A 106 -12.49 -8.89 19.39
N LEU A 107 -13.71 -8.71 18.90
CA LEU A 107 -14.11 -7.48 18.22
C LEU A 107 -14.43 -6.37 19.22
N SER A 108 -14.20 -5.13 18.79
CA SER A 108 -14.55 -3.95 19.58
C SER A 108 -16.06 -3.80 19.76
N ASP A 109 -16.50 -3.33 20.94
CA ASP A 109 -17.90 -2.98 21.22
C ASP A 109 -18.35 -1.67 20.53
N MET A 110 -17.43 -0.97 19.86
CA MET A 110 -17.72 0.25 19.11
C MET A 110 -18.78 0.00 18.03
N ARG A 111 -19.61 1.01 17.76
CA ARG A 111 -20.67 0.95 16.75
C ARG A 111 -20.57 2.10 15.75
N GLY A 112 -21.10 1.88 14.55
CA GLY A 112 -21.11 2.85 13.45
C GLY A 112 -20.26 2.41 12.26
N VAL A 113 -19.80 3.38 11.47
CA VAL A 113 -18.90 3.13 10.33
C VAL A 113 -17.47 3.18 10.84
N LEU A 114 -16.90 2.01 11.08
CA LEU A 114 -15.58 1.85 11.66
C LEU A 114 -14.56 1.42 10.62
N THR A 115 -13.30 1.81 10.84
CA THR A 115 -12.18 1.22 10.11
C THR A 115 -11.93 -0.20 10.61
N PRO A 116 -11.33 -1.08 9.79
CA PRO A 116 -10.96 -2.43 10.23
C PRO A 116 -10.07 -2.41 11.47
N ALA A 117 -9.13 -1.46 11.55
CA ALA A 117 -8.27 -1.31 12.72
C ALA A 117 -9.05 -0.99 14.01
N ALA A 118 -10.07 -0.13 13.93
CA ALA A 118 -10.89 0.23 15.09
C ALA A 118 -11.90 -0.87 15.48
N ALA A 119 -12.45 -1.59 14.50
CA ALA A 119 -13.46 -2.63 14.73
C ALA A 119 -12.85 -3.97 15.15
N MET A 120 -11.72 -4.34 14.57
CA MET A 120 -11.17 -5.70 14.65
C MET A 120 -9.80 -5.76 15.34
N GLY A 121 -9.07 -4.63 15.44
CA GLY A 121 -7.86 -4.46 16.24
C GLY A 121 -6.97 -5.70 16.34
N ASP A 122 -6.92 -6.28 17.54
CA ASP A 122 -6.08 -7.42 17.90
C ASP A 122 -6.37 -8.68 17.06
N ALA A 123 -7.63 -8.91 16.66
CA ALA A 123 -7.96 -10.02 15.77
C ALA A 123 -7.20 -9.91 14.44
N LEU A 124 -7.09 -8.70 13.86
CA LEU A 124 -6.29 -8.51 12.65
C LEU A 124 -4.78 -8.54 12.93
N LEU A 125 -4.32 -8.10 14.10
CA LEU A 125 -2.91 -8.21 14.49
C LEU A 125 -2.44 -9.67 14.56
N GLU A 126 -3.31 -10.60 14.93
CA GLU A 126 -3.02 -12.04 14.93
C GLU A 126 -3.14 -12.67 13.54
N ARG A 127 -4.19 -12.33 12.79
CA ARG A 127 -4.51 -12.96 11.50
C ARG A 127 -3.60 -12.54 10.36
N LEU A 128 -3.30 -11.25 10.26
CA LEU A 128 -2.57 -10.69 9.12
C LEU A 128 -1.16 -11.29 8.97
N PRO A 129 -0.36 -11.48 10.05
CA PRO A 129 0.90 -12.20 9.97
C PRO A 129 0.77 -13.63 9.45
N ALA A 130 -0.25 -14.37 9.90
CA ALA A 130 -0.52 -15.73 9.40
C ALA A 130 -0.89 -15.76 7.90
N ALA A 131 -1.46 -14.67 7.39
CA ALA A 131 -1.77 -14.47 5.98
C ALA A 131 -0.61 -13.84 5.16
N GLY A 132 0.59 -13.76 5.73
CA GLY A 132 1.80 -13.29 5.06
C GLY A 132 2.01 -11.77 5.06
N VAL A 133 1.27 -11.03 5.89
CA VAL A 133 1.49 -9.59 6.09
C VAL A 133 2.49 -9.36 7.21
N SER A 134 3.61 -8.73 6.90
CA SER A 134 4.61 -8.33 7.88
C SER A 134 4.16 -7.06 8.62
N LEU A 135 4.17 -7.12 9.95
CA LEU A 135 3.93 -5.99 10.85
C LEU A 135 5.12 -5.86 11.80
N GLN A 136 5.86 -4.76 11.71
CA GLN A 136 7.10 -4.56 12.47
C GLN A 136 7.16 -3.15 13.05
N THR A 137 7.68 -3.04 14.27
CA THR A 137 8.01 -1.74 14.88
C THR A 137 9.45 -1.77 15.36
N THR A 138 10.26 -0.83 14.90
CA THR A 138 11.69 -0.76 15.20
C THR A 138 12.04 0.61 15.76
N ARG A 139 12.78 0.64 16.87
CA ARG A 139 13.37 1.88 17.40
C ARG A 139 14.54 2.30 16.51
N LEU A 140 14.54 3.55 16.08
CA LEU A 140 15.63 4.11 15.27
C LEU A 140 16.75 4.61 16.18
N ALA A 141 17.99 4.44 15.74
CA ALA A 141 19.14 5.09 16.39
C ALA A 141 18.95 6.61 16.34
N SER A 142 19.27 7.26 17.46
CA SER A 142 19.18 8.71 17.66
C SER A 142 20.16 9.46 16.78
#